data_AF-A0A1E4II20-F1
#
_entry.id   AF-A0A1E4II20-F1
#
_cell.length_a   1.000
_cell.length_b   1.000
_cell.length_c   1.000
_cell.angle_alpha   90.00
_cell.angle_beta   90.00
_cell.angle_gamma   90.00
#
_symmetry.space_group_name_H-M   'P 1'
#
loop_
_entity.id
_entity.type
_entity.pdbx_description
1 polymer ?
#
loop_
_entity_poly.entity_id
_entity_poly.type
_entity_poly.pdbx_seq_one_letter_code
_entity_poly.pdbx_strand_id
1 'polypeptide(L)'
;MIETSVGALGYELVEVERGPRGLLRVTIDRLPGRAYPSGPGDFVTVDDCELVTRQLQYALEVEAVSYERLEVSSPGLDRVLRTQAHYERFCGAVVTLELRQPLDGRKVFKGVLGQGGQGAADGWTLVFDDGRGEQVLGFALEEVREARLVPVLDFKGRGRSKAQDATPDVAPLDGGQDR
;
A
#
# COMPACT_ATOMS: atom_id res chain seq x y z
N MET A 1 12.32 -16.83 -10.89
CA MET A 1 12.45 -15.91 -12.05
C MET A 1 11.67 -14.61 -11.85
N ILE A 2 10.33 -14.60 -11.74
CA ILE A 2 9.57 -13.34 -11.61
C ILE A 2 10.09 -12.49 -10.44
N GLU A 3 10.28 -13.11 -9.27
CA GLU A 3 10.87 -12.46 -8.10
C GLU A 3 12.26 -11.86 -8.39
N THR A 4 13.11 -12.61 -9.09
CA THR A 4 14.45 -12.16 -9.51
C THR A 4 14.37 -10.95 -10.45
N SER A 5 13.47 -10.98 -11.43
CA SER A 5 13.28 -9.89 -12.40
C SER A 5 12.73 -8.63 -11.76
N VAL A 6 11.77 -8.76 -10.85
CA VAL A 6 11.18 -7.66 -10.08
C VAL A 6 12.22 -7.07 -9.11
N GLY A 7 12.94 -7.93 -8.39
CA GLY A 7 14.00 -7.54 -7.46
C GLY A 7 15.18 -6.84 -8.13
N ALA A 8 15.54 -7.23 -9.36
CA ALA A 8 16.59 -6.56 -10.15
C ALA A 8 16.25 -5.10 -10.48
N LEU A 9 14.95 -4.77 -10.54
CA LEU A 9 14.47 -3.41 -10.74
C LEU A 9 14.29 -2.63 -9.42
N GLY A 10 14.58 -3.27 -8.28
CA GLY A 10 14.45 -2.66 -6.95
C GLY A 10 13.03 -2.64 -6.40
N TYR A 11 12.11 -3.42 -6.97
CA TYR A 11 10.76 -3.61 -6.42
C TYR A 11 10.68 -4.90 -5.60
N GLU A 12 9.72 -4.94 -4.71
CA GLU A 12 9.34 -6.17 -4.02
C GLU A 12 8.24 -6.89 -4.81
N LEU A 13 8.34 -8.21 -4.93
CA LEU A 13 7.25 -9.04 -5.43
C LEU A 13 6.30 -9.40 -4.27
N VAL A 14 5.09 -8.87 -4.29
CA VAL A 14 4.08 -9.09 -3.25
C VAL A 14 3.28 -10.38 -3.48
N GLU A 15 2.86 -10.61 -4.73
CA GLU A 15 2.01 -11.74 -5.09
C GLU A 15 2.07 -12.06 -6.58
N VAL A 16 1.87 -13.33 -6.93
CA VAL A 16 1.66 -13.79 -8.31
C VAL A 16 0.43 -14.66 -8.34
N GLU A 17 -0.54 -14.32 -9.20
CA GLU A 17 -1.77 -15.07 -9.38
C GLU A 17 -1.94 -15.47 -10.85
N ARG A 18 -2.38 -16.71 -11.09
CA ARG A 18 -2.86 -17.16 -12.39
C ARG A 18 -4.38 -17.18 -12.40
N GLY A 19 -4.97 -16.35 -13.25
CA GLY A 19 -6.41 -16.24 -13.44
C GLY A 19 -6.91 -17.03 -14.65
N PRO A 20 -8.24 -17.00 -14.90
CA PRO A 20 -8.84 -17.62 -16.08
C PRO A 20 -8.32 -16.98 -17.37
N ARG A 21 -8.42 -17.71 -18.50
CA ARG A 21 -8.00 -17.25 -19.84
C ARG A 21 -6.53 -16.77 -19.87
N GLY A 22 -5.64 -17.54 -19.27
CA GLY A 22 -4.20 -17.27 -19.30
C GLY A 22 -3.77 -15.96 -18.63
N LEU A 23 -4.58 -15.38 -17.74
CA LEU A 23 -4.20 -14.16 -17.03
C LEU A 23 -3.08 -14.45 -16.01
N LEU A 24 -2.02 -13.65 -16.06
CA LEU A 24 -0.97 -13.60 -15.05
C LEU A 24 -1.00 -12.22 -14.38
N ARG A 25 -1.37 -12.18 -13.10
CA ARG A 25 -1.28 -10.98 -12.27
C ARG A 25 -0.03 -11.01 -11.42
N VAL A 26 0.68 -9.88 -11.40
CA VAL A 26 1.87 -9.66 -10.59
C VAL A 26 1.66 -8.40 -9.76
N THR A 27 1.63 -8.56 -8.45
CA THR A 27 1.52 -7.45 -7.51
C THR A 27 2.91 -7.07 -7.02
N ILE A 28 3.28 -5.80 -7.14
CA ILE A 28 4.59 -5.26 -6.73
C ILE A 28 4.46 -4.17 -5.68
N ASP A 29 5.52 -3.94 -4.90
CA ASP A 29 5.60 -2.82 -3.98
C ASP A 29 6.96 -2.12 -4.02
N ARG A 30 7.01 -0.90 -3.49
CA ARG A 30 8.24 -0.16 -3.27
C ARG A 30 8.89 -0.54 -1.95
N LEU A 31 10.18 -0.81 -2.03
CA LEU A 31 11.06 -0.99 -0.89
C LEU A 31 11.36 0.38 -0.24
N PRO A 32 11.32 0.49 1.10
CA PRO A 32 11.68 1.71 1.82
C PRO A 32 13.09 2.20 1.47
N GLY A 33 13.27 3.52 1.43
CA GLY A 33 14.60 4.14 1.26
C GLY A 33 15.22 3.93 -0.12
N ARG A 34 14.49 3.35 -1.09
CA ARG A 34 14.91 3.28 -2.49
C ARG A 34 14.47 4.52 -3.26
N ALA A 35 15.34 4.98 -4.16
CA ALA A 35 14.99 5.95 -5.17
C ALA A 35 14.43 5.22 -6.40
N TYR A 36 13.28 5.68 -6.89
CA TYR A 36 12.64 5.13 -8.09
C TYR A 36 12.66 6.16 -9.22
N PRO A 37 12.79 5.73 -10.50
CA PRO A 37 12.80 6.64 -11.65
C PRO A 37 11.55 7.51 -11.77
N SER A 38 10.41 6.97 -11.32
CA SER A 38 9.10 7.64 -11.28
C SER A 38 8.94 8.66 -10.14
N GLY A 39 9.99 8.85 -9.33
CA GLY A 39 10.04 9.84 -8.25
C GLY A 39 9.92 9.25 -6.85
N PRO A 40 10.01 10.12 -5.82
CA PRO A 40 9.96 9.70 -4.42
C PRO A 40 8.56 9.24 -4.01
N GLY A 41 8.48 8.43 -2.97
CA GLY A 41 7.23 8.00 -2.34
C GLY A 41 7.16 6.49 -2.06
N ASP A 42 6.28 6.13 -1.14
CA ASP A 42 6.08 4.75 -0.65
C ASP A 42 5.06 3.93 -1.47
N PHE A 43 4.43 4.56 -2.47
CA PHE A 43 3.39 3.95 -3.29
C PHE A 43 3.89 3.75 -4.71
N VAL A 44 3.60 2.56 -5.24
CA VAL A 44 3.81 2.22 -6.64
C VAL A 44 2.95 3.12 -7.52
N THR A 45 3.57 3.69 -8.56
CA THR A 45 2.91 4.54 -9.56
C THR A 45 2.61 3.75 -10.83
N VAL A 46 1.90 4.36 -11.78
CA VAL A 46 1.64 3.75 -13.10
C VAL A 46 2.94 3.52 -13.86
N ASP A 47 3.88 4.46 -13.77
CA ASP A 47 5.19 4.37 -14.42
C ASP A 47 6.02 3.18 -13.89
N ASP A 48 5.92 2.89 -12.59
CA ASP A 48 6.55 1.70 -12.00
C ASP A 48 5.97 0.41 -12.59
N CYS A 49 4.64 0.33 -12.67
CA CYS A 49 3.96 -0.81 -13.26
C CYS A 49 4.34 -1.00 -14.73
N GLU A 50 4.45 0.08 -15.52
CA GLU A 50 4.89 0.00 -16.91
C GLU A 50 6.32 -0.57 -17.00
N LEU A 51 7.23 -0.05 -16.18
CA LEU A 51 8.64 -0.46 -16.16
C LEU A 51 8.77 -1.95 -15.82
N VAL A 52 8.05 -2.43 -14.80
CA VAL A 52 8.04 -3.85 -14.43
C VAL A 52 7.36 -4.71 -15.50
N THR A 53 6.26 -4.23 -16.09
CA THR A 53 5.56 -4.95 -17.17
C THR A 53 6.50 -5.24 -18.33
N ARG A 54 7.25 -4.23 -18.79
CA ARG A 54 8.22 -4.38 -19.89
C ARG A 54 9.28 -5.42 -19.54
N GLN A 55 9.87 -5.34 -18.36
CA GLN A 55 10.90 -6.29 -17.92
C GLN A 55 10.38 -7.73 -17.85
N LEU A 56 9.16 -7.92 -17.33
CA LEU A 56 8.56 -9.23 -17.20
C LEU A 56 8.19 -9.84 -18.55
N GLN A 57 7.72 -9.05 -19.53
CA GLN A 57 7.46 -9.56 -20.87
C GLN A 57 8.71 -10.22 -21.49
N TYR A 58 9.87 -9.55 -21.42
CA TYR A 58 11.13 -10.12 -21.89
C TYR A 58 11.53 -11.38 -21.11
N ALA A 59 11.45 -11.34 -19.78
CA ALA A 59 11.86 -12.46 -18.95
C ALA A 59 10.96 -13.69 -19.14
N LEU A 60 9.64 -13.49 -19.27
CA LEU A 60 8.68 -14.57 -19.49
C LEU A 60 8.85 -15.19 -20.88
N GLU A 61 9.19 -14.40 -21.89
CA GLU A 61 9.48 -14.89 -23.25
C GLU A 61 10.74 -15.77 -23.28
N VAL A 62 11.83 -15.32 -22.67
CA VAL A 62 13.10 -16.08 -22.58
C VAL A 62 12.89 -17.44 -21.90
N GLU A 63 12.07 -17.47 -20.86
CA GLU A 63 11.78 -18.68 -20.08
C GLU A 63 10.62 -19.50 -20.67
N ALA A 64 10.08 -19.12 -21.83
CA ALA A 64 8.93 -19.75 -22.48
C ALA A 64 7.71 -19.95 -21.56
N VAL A 65 7.46 -18.98 -20.66
CA VAL A 65 6.31 -19.02 -19.75
C VAL A 65 5.05 -18.58 -20.50
N SER A 66 4.08 -19.48 -20.64
CA SER A 66 2.80 -19.17 -21.29
C SER A 66 1.88 -18.30 -20.41
N TYR A 67 1.37 -17.22 -21.01
CA TYR A 67 0.31 -16.34 -20.52
C TYR A 67 -0.40 -15.68 -21.72
N GLU A 68 -1.68 -15.32 -21.57
CA GLU A 68 -2.44 -14.55 -22.59
C GLU A 68 -2.49 -13.06 -22.25
N ARG A 69 -2.55 -12.71 -20.96
CA ARG A 69 -2.58 -11.34 -20.48
C ARG A 69 -1.68 -11.20 -19.25
N LEU A 70 -0.86 -10.17 -19.21
CA LEU A 70 -0.07 -9.78 -18.04
C LEU A 70 -0.67 -8.52 -17.44
N GLU A 71 -0.95 -8.55 -16.14
CA GLU A 71 -1.39 -7.40 -15.35
C GLU A 71 -0.38 -7.17 -14.23
N VAL A 72 0.22 -5.98 -14.18
CA VAL A 72 1.10 -5.56 -13.08
C VAL A 72 0.40 -4.46 -12.29
N SER A 73 0.28 -4.66 -10.98
CA SER A 73 -0.42 -3.74 -10.09
C SER A 73 0.30 -3.55 -8.76
N SER A 74 -0.14 -2.56 -7.99
CA SER A 74 0.26 -2.40 -6.59
C SER A 74 -0.71 -3.15 -5.67
N PRO A 75 -0.32 -3.47 -4.41
CA PRO A 75 -1.23 -4.05 -3.43
C PRO A 75 -2.32 -3.06 -2.96
N GLY A 76 -2.28 -1.81 -3.43
CA GLY A 76 -3.17 -0.74 -2.97
C GLY A 76 -2.85 -0.29 -1.55
N LEU A 77 -3.87 0.24 -0.86
CA LEU A 77 -3.76 0.70 0.53
C LEU A 77 -3.86 -0.45 1.55
N ASP A 78 -4.43 -1.59 1.14
CA ASP A 78 -4.65 -2.79 1.97
C ASP A 78 -3.47 -3.76 1.83
N ARG A 79 -2.29 -3.28 2.23
CA ARG A 79 -1.00 -3.95 1.99
C ARG A 79 -0.85 -5.21 2.85
N VAL A 80 -0.46 -6.34 2.26
CA VAL A 80 -0.27 -7.61 2.97
C VAL A 80 1.09 -7.64 3.70
N LEU A 81 1.09 -8.03 4.97
CA LEU A 81 2.29 -8.25 5.77
C LEU A 81 2.64 -9.74 5.74
N ARG A 82 3.74 -10.11 5.08
CA ARG A 82 4.18 -11.51 4.94
C ARG A 82 5.53 -11.78 5.63
N THR A 83 6.47 -10.87 5.49
CA THR A 83 7.84 -11.04 5.99
C THR A 83 8.06 -10.30 7.30
N GLN A 84 9.05 -10.70 8.09
CA GLN A 84 9.44 -10.00 9.32
C GLN A 84 9.65 -8.49 9.07
N ALA A 85 10.32 -8.13 7.97
CA ALA A 85 10.55 -6.76 7.57
C ALA A 85 9.25 -5.95 7.36
N HIS A 86 8.14 -6.58 6.95
CA HIS A 86 6.86 -5.87 6.81
C HIS A 86 6.32 -5.51 8.19
N TYR A 87 6.37 -6.45 9.13
CA TYR A 87 5.91 -6.20 10.48
C TYR A 87 6.78 -5.15 11.19
N GLU A 88 8.10 -5.16 10.97
CA GLU A 88 9.01 -4.12 11.45
C GLU A 88 8.63 -2.75 10.86
N ARG A 89 8.48 -2.68 9.53
CA ARG A 89 8.13 -1.46 8.80
C ARG A 89 6.82 -0.84 9.28
N PHE A 90 5.84 -1.67 9.65
CA PHE A 90 4.47 -1.23 9.97
C PHE A 90 4.12 -1.30 11.44
N CYS A 91 5.11 -1.38 12.34
CA CYS A 91 4.86 -1.18 13.76
C CYS A 91 4.21 0.19 14.04
N GLY A 92 3.22 0.20 14.92
CA GLY A 92 2.37 1.35 15.20
C GLY A 92 1.20 1.53 14.22
N ALA A 93 1.15 0.80 13.11
CA ALA A 93 0.03 0.86 12.17
C ALA A 93 -1.12 -0.05 12.63
N VAL A 94 -2.35 0.31 12.22
CA VAL A 94 -3.52 -0.56 12.42
C VAL A 94 -3.52 -1.64 11.35
N VAL A 95 -3.60 -2.90 11.78
CA VAL A 95 -3.68 -4.07 10.89
C VAL A 95 -4.91 -4.92 11.20
N THR A 96 -5.37 -5.64 10.19
CA THR A 96 -6.25 -6.80 10.36
C THR A 96 -5.37 -8.05 10.35
N LEU A 97 -5.52 -8.89 11.37
CA LEU A 97 -4.76 -10.12 11.58
C LEU A 97 -5.72 -11.32 11.59
N GLU A 98 -5.58 -12.24 10.65
CA GLU A 98 -6.24 -13.55 10.67
C GLU A 98 -5.25 -14.62 11.17
N LEU A 99 -5.60 -15.27 12.26
CA LEU A 99 -4.86 -16.41 12.80
C LEU A 99 -5.24 -17.71 12.08
N ARG A 100 -4.29 -18.64 11.98
CA ARG A 100 -4.53 -19.99 11.45
C ARG A 100 -5.50 -20.76 12.33
N GLN A 101 -5.24 -20.76 13.63
CA GLN A 101 -6.09 -21.39 14.65
C GLN A 101 -6.90 -20.31 15.39
N PRO A 102 -8.16 -20.60 15.75
CA PRO A 102 -8.95 -19.66 16.53
C PRO A 102 -8.37 -19.54 17.94
N LEU A 103 -8.33 -18.31 18.44
CA LEU A 103 -8.10 -18.01 19.85
C LEU A 103 -9.43 -17.59 20.46
N ASP A 104 -9.88 -18.30 21.50
CA ASP A 104 -11.19 -18.07 22.15
C ASP A 104 -12.38 -17.97 21.17
N GLY A 105 -12.36 -18.82 20.14
CA GLY A 105 -13.40 -18.86 19.10
C GLY A 105 -13.31 -17.74 18.06
N ARG A 106 -12.33 -16.84 18.15
CA ARG A 106 -12.09 -15.73 17.22
C ARG A 106 -10.82 -15.98 16.40
N LYS A 107 -10.89 -15.72 15.09
CA LYS A 107 -9.72 -15.81 14.18
C LYS A 107 -9.23 -14.47 13.69
N VAL A 108 -10.12 -13.49 13.54
CA VAL A 108 -9.82 -12.20 12.91
C VAL A 108 -9.80 -11.11 13.97
N PHE A 109 -8.67 -10.45 14.09
CA PHE A 109 -8.43 -9.34 15.02
C PHE A 109 -8.09 -8.08 14.23
N LYS A 110 -8.42 -6.92 14.78
CA LYS A 110 -8.06 -5.63 14.22
C LYS A 110 -7.50 -4.78 15.34
N GLY A 111 -6.27 -4.29 15.17
CA GLY A 111 -5.56 -3.59 16.24
C GLY A 111 -4.28 -2.94 15.77
N VAL A 112 -3.58 -2.27 16.68
CA VAL A 112 -2.28 -1.65 16.45
C VAL A 112 -1.19 -2.71 16.56
N LEU A 113 -0.39 -2.84 15.50
CA LEU A 113 0.75 -3.73 15.47
C LEU A 113 1.91 -3.17 16.31
N GLY A 114 2.60 -4.03 17.05
CA GLY A 114 3.81 -3.68 17.79
C GLY A 114 4.82 -4.82 17.83
N GLN A 115 6.04 -4.52 18.27
CA GLN A 115 7.05 -5.53 18.60
C GLN A 115 6.86 -6.03 20.03
N GLY A 116 6.95 -7.34 20.22
CA GLY A 116 6.99 -7.93 21.55
C GLY A 116 8.22 -7.49 22.35
N GLY A 117 8.03 -7.28 23.65
CA GLY A 117 9.12 -7.12 24.61
C GLY A 117 9.58 -8.47 25.18
N GLN A 118 10.69 -8.47 25.94
CA GLN A 118 11.17 -9.65 26.67
C GLN A 118 10.08 -10.23 27.56
N GLY A 119 9.54 -11.40 27.19
CA GLY A 119 8.48 -12.11 27.92
C GLY A 119 7.20 -12.37 27.11
N ALA A 120 6.99 -11.67 26.00
CA ALA A 120 6.14 -12.18 24.92
C ALA A 120 6.98 -13.21 24.13
N ALA A 121 6.37 -14.29 23.66
CA ALA A 121 7.08 -15.33 22.90
C ALA A 121 7.69 -14.73 21.61
N ASP A 122 8.94 -14.22 21.68
CA ASP A 122 9.81 -13.70 20.60
C ASP A 122 9.09 -13.20 19.33
N GLY A 123 8.03 -12.42 19.52
CA GLY A 123 6.99 -12.34 18.51
C GLY A 123 6.10 -11.15 18.74
N TRP A 124 5.50 -10.73 17.65
CA TRP A 124 4.73 -9.51 17.49
C TRP A 124 3.57 -9.39 18.48
N THR A 125 3.13 -8.17 18.71
CA THR A 125 1.95 -7.88 19.52
C THR A 125 0.89 -7.17 18.71
N LEU A 126 -0.37 -7.46 18.98
CA LEU A 126 -1.51 -6.72 18.47
C LEU A 126 -2.28 -6.13 19.65
N VAL A 127 -2.38 -4.81 19.72
CA VAL A 127 -3.16 -4.09 20.73
C VAL A 127 -4.53 -3.76 20.15
N PHE A 128 -5.61 -4.23 20.77
CA PHE A 128 -6.97 -4.03 20.28
C PHE A 128 -7.97 -3.86 21.42
N ASP A 129 -9.14 -3.29 21.13
CA ASP A 129 -10.26 -3.17 22.08
C ASP A 129 -11.34 -4.20 21.72
N ASP A 130 -11.79 -4.99 22.70
CA ASP A 130 -12.84 -6.00 22.56
C ASP A 130 -14.20 -5.58 23.16
N GLY A 131 -14.32 -4.32 23.57
CA GLY A 131 -15.48 -3.76 24.27
C GLY A 131 -15.43 -3.93 25.80
N ARG A 132 -14.42 -4.61 26.34
CA ARG A 132 -14.16 -4.75 27.79
C ARG A 132 -12.90 -3.99 28.23
N GLY A 133 -12.17 -3.41 27.28
CA GLY A 133 -10.93 -2.68 27.50
C GLY A 133 -9.86 -3.05 26.48
N GLU A 134 -8.70 -2.42 26.63
CA GLU A 134 -7.54 -2.71 25.80
C GLU A 134 -6.97 -4.10 26.12
N GLN A 135 -6.76 -4.90 25.08
CA GLN A 135 -6.21 -6.24 25.11
C GLN A 135 -4.92 -6.29 24.29
N VAL A 136 -3.99 -7.16 24.69
CA VAL A 136 -2.75 -7.43 23.97
C VAL A 136 -2.70 -8.89 23.57
N LEU A 137 -2.63 -9.14 22.27
CA LEU A 137 -2.39 -10.47 21.70
C LEU A 137 -0.93 -10.58 21.27
N GLY A 138 -0.17 -11.46 21.91
CA GLY A 138 1.14 -11.90 21.41
C GLY A 138 0.97 -12.99 20.35
N PHE A 139 1.76 -12.94 19.28
CA PHE A 139 1.73 -13.95 18.22
C PHE A 139 3.08 -14.10 17.51
N ALA A 140 3.35 -15.32 17.04
CA ALA A 140 4.45 -15.61 16.11
C ALA A 140 3.96 -15.53 14.65
N LEU A 141 4.87 -15.28 13.70
CA LEU A 141 4.52 -15.16 12.28
C LEU A 141 3.89 -16.46 11.73
N GLU A 142 4.28 -17.61 12.27
CA GLU A 142 3.79 -18.93 11.91
C GLU A 142 2.32 -19.14 12.29
N GLU A 143 1.84 -18.43 13.32
CA GLU A 143 0.45 -18.48 13.78
C GLU A 143 -0.47 -17.66 12.88
N VAL A 144 0.11 -16.75 12.10
CA VAL A 144 -0.62 -15.87 11.18
C VAL A 144 -0.98 -16.62 9.90
N ARG A 145 -2.25 -16.53 9.52
CA ARG A 145 -2.72 -16.92 8.20
C ARG A 145 -2.57 -15.77 7.21
N GLU A 146 -3.02 -14.59 7.60
CA GLU A 146 -2.96 -13.39 6.79
C GLU A 146 -2.92 -12.15 7.68
N ALA A 147 -2.15 -11.14 7.29
CA ALA A 147 -2.16 -9.83 7.93
C ALA A 147 -2.20 -8.74 6.85
N ARG A 148 -3.02 -7.72 7.06
CA ARG A 148 -3.17 -6.60 6.12
C ARG A 148 -3.22 -5.25 6.83
N LEU A 149 -2.57 -4.24 6.26
CA LEU A 149 -2.69 -2.86 6.70
C LEU A 149 -4.12 -2.38 6.54
N VAL A 150 -4.67 -1.75 7.58
CA VAL A 150 -5.94 -1.03 7.46
C VAL A 150 -5.64 0.36 6.90
N PRO A 151 -6.20 0.75 5.73
CA PRO A 151 -5.98 2.06 5.16
C PRO A 151 -6.42 3.19 6.10
N VAL A 152 -5.53 4.13 6.38
CA VAL A 152 -5.89 5.40 7.01
C VAL A 152 -6.14 6.41 5.91
N LEU A 153 -7.40 6.72 5.66
CA LEU A 153 -7.79 7.74 4.69
C LEU A 153 -7.86 9.11 5.38
N ASP A 154 -6.79 9.89 5.29
CA ASP A 154 -6.84 11.32 5.61
C ASP A 154 -7.32 12.09 4.37
N PHE A 155 -8.63 12.33 4.28
CA PHE A 155 -9.20 13.17 3.24
C PHE A 155 -8.94 14.65 3.55
N LYS A 156 -7.68 15.06 3.46
CA LYS A 156 -7.35 16.49 3.45
C LYS A 156 -7.67 17.05 2.06
N GLY A 157 -8.94 17.40 1.87
CA GLY A 157 -9.42 18.04 0.66
C GLY A 157 -8.56 19.26 0.33
N ARG A 158 -8.04 19.32 -0.90
CA ARG A 158 -7.51 20.57 -1.46
C ARG A 158 -8.65 21.58 -1.43
N GLY A 159 -8.61 22.52 -0.49
CA GLY A 159 -9.46 23.68 -0.50
C GLY A 159 -9.32 24.37 -1.86
N ARG A 160 -10.41 24.41 -2.61
CA ARG A 160 -10.57 25.23 -3.81
C ARG A 160 -10.24 26.67 -3.38
N SER A 161 -9.09 27.20 -3.79
CA SER A 161 -8.84 28.63 -3.64
C SER A 161 -9.94 29.36 -4.40
N LYS A 162 -10.75 30.16 -3.69
CA LYS A 162 -11.71 31.06 -4.30
C LYS A 162 -10.93 32.01 -5.21
N ALA A 163 -11.04 31.83 -6.52
CA ALA A 163 -10.77 32.89 -7.45
C ALA A 163 -11.79 34.00 -7.16
N GLN A 164 -11.31 35.13 -6.64
CA GLN A 164 -12.10 36.34 -6.56
C GLN A 164 -12.27 36.86 -7.99
N ASP A 165 -13.50 36.79 -8.49
CA ASP A 165 -13.96 37.65 -9.57
C ASP A 165 -13.82 39.11 -9.11
N ALA A 166 -12.90 39.84 -9.72
CA ALA A 166 -12.91 41.29 -9.73
C ALA A 166 -13.19 41.73 -11.16
N THR A 167 -14.48 41.89 -11.46
CA THR A 167 -14.95 42.70 -12.59
C THR A 167 -14.57 44.16 -12.34
N PRO A 168 -13.89 44.86 -13.25
CA PRO A 168 -13.84 46.31 -13.19
C PRO A 168 -15.15 46.87 -13.76
N ASP A 169 -15.93 47.48 -12.87
CA ASP A 169 -17.04 48.37 -13.18
C ASP A 169 -16.46 49.66 -13.78
N VAL A 170 -16.79 49.96 -15.04
CA VAL A 170 -16.43 51.23 -15.70
C VAL A 170 -17.65 51.84 -16.36
N ALA A 171 -18.20 52.86 -15.71
CA ALA A 171 -18.99 53.93 -16.32
C ALA A 171 -19.09 55.11 -15.33
N PRO A 172 -19.45 56.34 -15.77
CA PRO A 172 -19.13 57.04 -17.01
C PRO A 172 -18.41 58.38 -16.72
N LEU A 173 -17.64 58.89 -17.68
CA LEU A 173 -17.12 60.27 -17.62
C LEU A 173 -18.16 61.20 -18.25
N ASP A 174 -18.83 61.98 -17.41
CA ASP A 174 -19.67 63.11 -17.83
C ASP A 174 -19.13 64.42 -17.23
N GLY A 175 -18.94 65.41 -18.11
CA GLY A 175 -19.19 66.82 -17.81
C GLY A 175 -18.07 67.65 -17.15
N GLY A 176 -17.24 68.28 -18.00
CA GLY A 176 -17.22 69.75 -18.13
C GLY A 176 -16.73 70.66 -16.98
N GLN A 177 -15.73 71.48 -17.35
CA GLN A 177 -15.63 72.94 -17.15
C GLN A 177 -14.74 73.49 -16.02
N ASP A 178 -13.69 74.23 -16.42
CA ASP A 178 -13.33 75.63 -16.05
C ASP A 178 -11.81 75.89 -15.94
N ARG A 179 -11.22 76.41 -17.04
CA ARG A 179 -10.53 77.72 -17.16
C ARG A 179 -9.58 77.76 -18.35
#